data_AF-A0A7C7MSD9-F1
#
_entry.id   AF-A0A7C7MSD9-F1
#
_cell.length_a   1.000
_cell.length_b   1.000
_cell.length_c   1.000
_cell.angle_alpha   90.00
_cell.angle_beta   90.00
_cell.angle_gamma   90.00
#
_symmetry.space_group_name_H-M   'P 1'
#
loop_
_entity.id
_entity.type
_entity.pdbx_description
1 polymer ?
#
loop_
_entity_poly.entity_id
_entity_poly.type
_entity_poly.pdbx_seq_one_letter_code
_entity_poly.pdbx_strand_id
1 'polypeptide(L)'
;MQITSTYKEILTSGYDKLSAHKVYAVNLKLIIPESLQLTIISNIANVQAKGIFNFFEAELKSGACQLTSFTGKALVNTFTGDVSIQTTQAKVTASSNHGKVEIDHELDFGKLIEVKSIYGSILVTKTQ
;
A
#
# COMPACT_ATOMS: atom_id res chain seq x y z
N MET A 1 -0.53 11.07 14.62
CA MET A 1 -0.73 9.81 15.37
C MET A 1 0.06 8.73 14.66
N GLN A 2 0.94 8.00 15.35
CA GLN A 2 1.80 6.96 14.77
C GLN A 2 1.47 5.63 15.43
N ILE A 3 1.13 4.62 14.64
CA ILE A 3 0.89 3.25 15.10
C ILE A 3 2.07 2.41 14.63
N THR A 4 2.82 1.83 15.56
CA THR A 4 3.92 0.91 15.24
C THR A 4 3.64 -0.46 15.83
N SER A 5 3.95 -1.51 15.07
CA SER A 5 3.96 -2.87 15.57
C SER A 5 5.33 -3.15 16.19
N THR A 6 5.35 -3.52 17.47
CA THR A 6 6.57 -3.95 18.18
C THR A 6 6.47 -5.42 18.52
N TYR A 7 7.56 -6.17 18.37
CA TYR A 7 7.65 -7.55 18.80
C TYR A 7 8.73 -7.70 19.88
N LYS A 8 8.61 -8.74 20.73
CA LYS A 8 9.54 -8.95 21.84
C LYS A 8 10.96 -9.19 21.34
N GLU A 9 11.93 -8.55 21.99
CA GLU A 9 13.37 -8.61 21.68
C GLU A 9 13.92 -10.06 21.70
N ILE A 10 13.35 -10.95 22.52
CA ILE A 10 13.69 -12.38 22.57
C ILE A 10 13.50 -13.12 21.22
N LEU A 11 12.75 -12.53 20.29
CA LEU A 11 12.55 -13.05 18.93
C LEU A 11 13.53 -12.46 17.90
N THR A 12 14.30 -11.41 18.28
CA THR A 12 15.36 -10.82 17.44
C THR A 12 16.67 -11.62 17.52
N SER A 13 16.91 -12.32 18.63
CA SER A 13 18.10 -13.13 18.84
C SER A 13 17.87 -14.56 18.34
N GLY A 14 18.38 -14.88 17.15
CA GLY A 14 18.31 -16.21 16.52
C GLY A 14 19.10 -17.34 17.20
N TYR A 15 19.34 -17.26 18.52
CA TYR A 15 20.15 -18.23 19.27
C TYR A 15 19.38 -19.47 19.73
N ASP A 16 18.05 -19.46 19.67
CA ASP A 16 17.22 -20.63 19.99
C ASP A 16 16.57 -21.20 18.72
N LYS A 17 17.02 -22.40 18.31
CA LYS A 17 16.52 -23.13 17.13
C LYS A 17 15.02 -23.40 17.18
N LEU A 18 14.39 -23.34 18.35
CA LEU A 18 12.94 -23.51 18.54
C LEU A 18 12.12 -22.24 18.26
N SER A 19 12.77 -21.07 18.13
CA SER A 19 12.10 -19.78 17.94
C SER A 19 12.18 -19.24 16.49
N ALA A 20 13.05 -19.82 15.64
CA ALA A 20 13.27 -19.40 14.25
C ALA A 20 12.06 -19.56 13.30
N HIS A 21 10.99 -20.22 13.73
CA HIS A 21 9.77 -20.44 12.95
C HIS A 21 8.50 -19.80 13.56
N LYS A 22 8.63 -18.96 14.59
CA LYS A 22 7.48 -18.27 15.19
C LYS A 22 7.09 -17.06 14.32
N VAL A 23 6.22 -17.30 13.34
CA VAL A 23 5.63 -16.26 12.51
C VAL A 23 4.47 -15.62 13.28
N TYR A 24 4.60 -14.35 13.63
CA TYR A 24 3.52 -13.55 14.19
C TYR A 24 2.92 -12.71 13.08
N ALA A 25 1.64 -12.96 12.77
CA ALA A 25 0.85 -12.10 11.90
C ALA A 25 -0.07 -11.25 12.76
N VAL A 26 -0.12 -9.95 12.48
CA VAL A 26 -1.07 -9.02 13.10
C VAL A 26 -1.98 -8.51 12.01
N ASN A 27 -3.29 -8.58 12.25
CA ASN A 27 -4.29 -7.94 11.39
C ASN A 27 -4.81 -6.70 12.12
N LEU A 28 -4.66 -5.54 11.49
CA LEU A 28 -5.09 -4.25 12.03
C LEU A 28 -6.25 -3.72 11.20
N LYS A 29 -7.37 -3.43 11.86
CA LYS A 29 -8.51 -2.72 11.27
C LYS A 29 -8.61 -1.34 11.92
N LEU A 30 -8.41 -0.29 11.13
CA LEU A 30 -8.45 1.09 11.58
C LEU A 30 -9.63 1.81 10.94
N ILE A 31 -10.37 2.59 11.72
CA ILE A 31 -11.36 3.54 11.23
C ILE A 31 -10.83 4.92 11.59
N ILE A 32 -10.61 5.75 10.59
CA ILE A 32 -10.07 7.10 10.75
C ILE A 32 -11.05 8.11 10.13
N PRO A 33 -11.06 9.37 10.61
CA PRO A 33 -11.80 10.43 9.95
C PRO A 33 -11.42 10.60 8.48
N GLU A 34 -12.39 10.98 7.66
CA GLU A 34 -12.17 11.27 6.25
C GLU A 34 -11.23 12.46 6.05
N SER A 35 -10.62 12.52 4.87
CA SER A 35 -9.73 13.63 4.46
C SER A 35 -8.52 13.83 5.38
N LEU A 36 -8.10 12.78 6.10
CA LEU A 36 -6.83 12.77 6.80
C LEU A 36 -5.68 12.39 5.87
N GLN A 37 -4.46 12.71 6.34
CA GLN A 37 -3.23 12.16 5.81
C GLN A 37 -2.91 10.84 6.53
N LEU A 38 -2.64 9.80 5.75
CA LEU A 38 -2.26 8.48 6.25
C LEU A 38 -0.97 8.03 5.56
N THR A 39 0.05 7.72 6.36
CA THR A 39 1.32 7.17 5.87
C THR A 39 1.54 5.79 6.51
N ILE A 40 1.81 4.78 5.68
CA ILE A 40 2.08 3.40 6.08
C ILE A 40 3.47 3.03 5.56
N ILE A 41 4.36 2.66 6.48
CA ILE A 41 5.72 2.20 6.15
C ILE A 41 5.88 0.81 6.74
N SER A 42 6.19 -0.19 5.90
CA SER A 42 6.36 -1.56 6.37
C SER A 42 7.35 -2.37 5.54
N ASN A 43 8.10 -3.24 6.21
CA ASN A 43 8.93 -4.24 5.53
C ASN A 43 8.08 -5.38 4.94
N ILE A 44 7.03 -5.80 5.63
CA ILE A 44 6.12 -6.87 5.20
C ILE A 44 4.71 -6.48 5.63
N ALA A 45 3.84 -6.10 4.69
CA ALA A 45 2.43 -5.86 4.95
C ALA A 45 1.60 -5.93 3.68
N ASN A 46 0.41 -6.50 3.79
CA ASN A 46 -0.64 -6.29 2.79
C ASN A 46 -1.54 -5.15 3.27
N VAL A 47 -1.64 -4.10 2.48
CA VAL A 47 -2.40 -2.89 2.82
C VAL A 47 -3.69 -2.89 2.02
N GLN A 48 -4.82 -2.75 2.72
CA GLN A 48 -6.14 -2.56 2.12
C GLN A 48 -6.74 -1.28 2.70
N ALA A 49 -7.13 -0.35 1.83
CA ALA A 49 -7.76 0.89 2.25
C ALA A 49 -8.93 1.28 1.34
N LYS A 50 -9.91 2.00 1.91
CA LYS A 50 -11.10 2.49 1.23
C LYS A 50 -11.52 3.84 1.80
N GLY A 51 -12.02 4.72 0.95
CA GLY A 51 -12.62 5.99 1.36
C GLY A 51 -11.86 7.22 0.86
N ILE A 52 -12.12 8.34 1.54
CA ILE A 52 -11.66 9.67 1.14
C ILE A 52 -10.45 10.08 1.99
N PHE A 53 -9.35 10.39 1.32
CA PHE A 53 -8.09 10.80 1.92
C PHE A 53 -7.69 12.17 1.38
N ASN A 54 -7.03 12.97 2.23
CA ASN A 54 -6.33 14.14 1.72
C ASN A 54 -5.04 13.70 1.02
N PHE A 55 -4.28 12.82 1.68
CA PHE A 55 -3.08 12.18 1.15
C PHE A 55 -2.92 10.78 1.72
N PHE A 56 -2.67 9.80 0.86
CA PHE A 56 -2.39 8.42 1.25
C PHE A 56 -0.98 8.05 0.77
N GLU A 57 -0.16 7.54 1.68
CA GLU A 57 1.20 7.12 1.37
C GLU A 57 1.42 5.68 1.87
N ALA A 58 1.96 4.84 0.99
CA ALA A 58 2.37 3.49 1.34
C ALA A 58 3.76 3.18 0.78
N GLU A 59 4.69 2.88 1.69
CA GLU A 59 6.07 2.50 1.42
C GLU A 59 6.27 1.06 1.90
N LEU A 60 6.23 0.09 0.96
CA LEU A 60 6.23 -1.33 1.28
C LEU A 60 7.44 -2.04 0.67
N LYS A 61 8.28 -2.67 1.51
CA LYS A 61 9.35 -3.54 0.97
C LYS A 61 8.77 -4.83 0.40
N SER A 62 7.77 -5.41 1.05
CA SER A 62 7.09 -6.61 0.56
C SER A 62 5.61 -6.63 0.94
N GLY A 63 4.76 -7.01 0.00
CA GLY A 63 3.32 -7.15 0.17
C GLY A 63 2.51 -6.22 -0.75
N ALA A 64 1.25 -6.58 -0.96
CA ALA A 64 0.38 -5.91 -1.91
C ALA A 64 -0.27 -4.65 -1.31
N CYS A 65 -0.61 -3.69 -2.17
CA CYS A 65 -1.38 -2.51 -1.80
C CYS A 65 -2.66 -2.44 -2.64
N GLN A 66 -3.82 -2.46 -1.97
CA GLN A 66 -5.13 -2.41 -2.62
C GLN A 66 -5.95 -1.23 -2.08
N LEU A 67 -6.24 -0.27 -2.97
CA LEU A 67 -7.10 0.87 -2.68
C LEU A 67 -8.41 0.71 -3.44
N THR A 68 -9.54 0.63 -2.73
CA THR A 68 -10.88 0.42 -3.33
C THR A 68 -11.77 1.62 -3.06
N SER A 69 -12.58 2.05 -4.04
CA SER A 69 -13.39 3.28 -3.94
C SER A 69 -12.58 4.46 -3.37
N PHE A 70 -11.34 4.62 -3.85
CA PHE A 70 -10.38 5.58 -3.32
C PHE A 70 -10.66 6.98 -3.88
N THR A 71 -10.52 7.99 -3.04
CA THR A 71 -10.54 9.39 -3.48
C THR A 71 -9.52 10.18 -2.69
N GLY A 72 -8.47 10.67 -3.34
CA GLY A 72 -7.39 11.36 -2.66
C GLY A 72 -6.18 11.54 -3.55
N LYS A 73 -5.17 12.23 -3.03
CA LYS A 73 -3.81 12.12 -3.58
C LYS A 73 -3.17 10.86 -3.02
N ALA A 74 -2.36 10.18 -3.81
CA ALA A 74 -1.65 8.99 -3.33
C ALA A 74 -0.21 8.91 -3.83
N LEU A 75 0.66 8.36 -2.98
CA LEU A 75 2.00 7.90 -3.31
C LEU A 75 2.13 6.45 -2.83
N VAL A 76 2.34 5.51 -3.75
CA VAL A 76 2.48 4.09 -3.42
C VAL A 76 3.76 3.55 -4.02
N ASN A 77 4.68 3.14 -3.16
CA ASN A 77 5.97 2.57 -3.54
C ASN A 77 6.07 1.14 -2.98
N THR A 78 6.40 0.20 -3.86
CA THR A 78 6.59 -1.20 -3.49
C THR A 78 7.92 -1.74 -4.06
N PHE A 79 8.63 -2.57 -3.31
CA PHE A 79 9.74 -3.34 -3.89
C PHE A 79 9.25 -4.66 -4.48
N THR A 80 8.55 -5.48 -3.70
CA THR A 80 7.85 -6.69 -4.16
C THR A 80 6.39 -6.70 -3.73
N GLY A 81 5.46 -6.69 -4.68
CA GLY A 81 4.03 -6.79 -4.40
C GLY A 81 3.21 -5.95 -5.36
N ASP A 82 2.06 -6.47 -5.75
CA ASP A 82 1.18 -5.80 -6.71
C ASP A 82 0.47 -4.60 -6.08
N VAL A 83 0.16 -3.61 -6.91
CA VAL A 83 -0.62 -2.44 -6.53
C VAL A 83 -1.90 -2.40 -7.37
N SER A 84 -3.07 -2.39 -6.72
CA SER A 84 -4.35 -2.20 -7.41
C SER A 84 -5.09 -0.99 -6.83
N ILE A 85 -5.49 -0.05 -7.68
CA ILE A 85 -6.21 1.15 -7.26
C ILE A 85 -7.51 1.29 -8.08
N GLN A 86 -8.63 1.43 -7.39
CA GLN A 86 -9.93 1.78 -7.96
C GLN A 86 -10.31 3.19 -7.51
N THR A 87 -10.45 4.11 -8.45
CA THR A 87 -10.80 5.53 -8.22
C THR A 87 -11.82 6.00 -9.24
N THR A 88 -12.54 7.09 -9.00
CA THR A 88 -13.50 7.64 -9.98
C THR A 88 -12.83 8.57 -10.99
N GLN A 89 -11.90 9.41 -10.53
CA GLN A 89 -11.16 10.38 -11.33
C GLN A 89 -9.78 10.60 -10.69
N ALA A 90 -8.72 10.49 -11.47
CA ALA A 90 -7.36 10.80 -11.05
C ALA A 90 -6.47 11.08 -12.24
N LYS A 91 -5.42 11.88 -12.01
CA LYS A 91 -4.25 11.90 -12.89
C LYS A 91 -3.27 10.86 -12.38
N VAL A 92 -2.94 9.86 -13.19
CA VAL A 92 -2.14 8.71 -12.74
C VAL A 92 -0.75 8.75 -13.38
N THR A 93 0.29 8.57 -12.57
CA THR A 93 1.66 8.28 -13.02
C THR A 93 2.09 6.96 -12.39
N ALA A 94 2.32 5.94 -13.21
CA ALA A 94 2.73 4.63 -12.72
C ALA A 94 3.91 4.05 -13.50
N SER A 95 4.82 3.40 -12.79
CA SER A 95 5.95 2.69 -13.39
C SER A 95 6.30 1.44 -12.61
N SER A 96 6.48 0.32 -13.31
CA SER A 96 7.06 -0.91 -12.74
C SER A 96 8.26 -1.35 -13.56
N ASN A 97 9.33 -1.80 -12.90
CA ASN A 97 10.54 -2.26 -13.61
C ASN A 97 10.35 -3.66 -14.21
N HIS A 98 9.68 -4.57 -13.48
CA HIS A 98 9.52 -5.97 -13.87
C HIS A 98 8.07 -6.46 -13.87
N GLY A 99 7.11 -5.63 -13.46
CA GLY A 99 5.69 -5.93 -13.53
C GLY A 99 4.98 -5.26 -14.70
N LYS A 100 3.72 -5.63 -14.93
CA LYS A 100 2.86 -4.96 -15.92
C LYS A 100 2.29 -3.68 -15.34
N VAL A 101 2.05 -2.68 -16.17
CA VAL A 101 1.39 -1.43 -15.78
C VAL A 101 0.17 -1.25 -16.67
N GLU A 102 -1.01 -1.27 -16.06
CA GLU A 102 -2.30 -1.09 -16.72
C GLU A 102 -3.04 0.06 -16.03
N ILE A 103 -3.31 1.12 -16.79
CA ILE A 103 -4.06 2.29 -16.33
C ILE A 103 -5.25 2.47 -17.26
N ASP A 104 -6.43 2.62 -16.69
CA ASP A 104 -7.63 2.96 -17.43
C ASP A 104 -7.49 4.34 -18.10
N HIS A 105 -7.69 4.36 -19.42
CA HIS A 105 -7.59 5.54 -20.27
C HIS A 105 -8.52 6.70 -19.88
N GLU A 106 -9.63 6.42 -19.16
CA GLU A 106 -10.55 7.46 -18.68
C GLU A 106 -10.02 8.23 -17.45
N LEU A 107 -8.84 7.87 -16.93
CA LEU A 107 -8.17 8.50 -15.79
C LEU A 107 -7.08 9.48 -16.25
N ASP A 108 -7.50 10.63 -16.77
CA ASP A 108 -6.62 11.67 -17.32
C ASP A 108 -6.64 12.99 -16.52
N PHE A 109 -7.63 13.19 -15.64
CA PHE A 109 -7.73 14.37 -14.76
C PHE A 109 -8.15 14.03 -13.33
N GLY A 110 -7.85 14.93 -12.39
CA GLY A 110 -8.22 14.79 -10.98
C GLY A 110 -7.02 14.88 -10.05
N LYS A 111 -7.14 14.29 -8.85
CA LYS A 111 -6.04 14.23 -7.87
C LYS A 111 -4.92 13.33 -8.39
N LEU A 112 -3.68 13.68 -8.08
CA LEU A 112 -2.49 12.94 -8.52
C LEU A 112 -2.36 11.64 -7.72
N ILE A 113 -2.19 10.53 -8.44
CA ILE A 113 -1.85 9.21 -7.90
C ILE A 113 -0.53 8.78 -8.54
N GLU A 114 0.51 8.65 -7.73
CA GLU A 114 1.84 8.20 -8.14
C GLU A 114 2.09 6.79 -7.62
N VAL A 115 2.47 5.87 -8.50
CA VAL A 115 2.74 4.47 -8.14
C VAL A 115 4.08 4.03 -8.72
N LYS A 116 4.96 3.49 -7.88
CA LYS A 116 6.18 2.83 -8.35
C LYS A 116 6.31 1.43 -7.78
N SER A 117 6.75 0.51 -8.62
CA SER A 117 7.10 -0.85 -8.19
C SER A 117 8.41 -1.31 -8.85
N ILE A 118 9.14 -2.21 -8.19
CA ILE A 118 10.25 -2.90 -8.82
C ILE A 118 9.79 -4.24 -9.40
N TYR A 119 9.18 -5.10 -8.59
CA TYR A 119 8.78 -6.47 -8.95
C TYR A 119 7.27 -6.76 -8.83
N GLY A 120 6.43 -5.73 -8.76
CA GLY A 120 4.97 -5.86 -8.72
C GLY A 120 4.30 -5.29 -9.96
N SER A 121 3.17 -5.86 -10.35
CA SER A 121 2.30 -5.27 -11.37
C SER A 121 1.44 -4.16 -10.76
N ILE A 122 1.09 -3.17 -11.58
CA ILE A 122 0.28 -2.03 -11.20
C ILE A 122 -0.97 -2.02 -12.06
N LEU A 123 -2.13 -2.02 -11.42
CA LEU A 123 -3.43 -1.87 -12.05
C LEU A 123 -4.16 -0.67 -11.46
N VAL A 124 -4.52 0.31 -12.30
CA VAL A 124 -5.35 1.44 -11.89
C VAL A 124 -6.59 1.49 -12.78
N THR A 125 -7.77 1.35 -12.17
CA THR A 125 -9.04 1.24 -12.88
C THR A 125 -10.03 2.28 -12.41
N LYS A 126 -10.91 2.71 -13.34
CA LYS A 126 -12.04 3.56 -12.96
C LYS A 126 -13.09 2.73 -12.22
N THR A 127 -13.62 3.29 -11.14
CA THR A 127 -14.80 2.74 -10.47
C THR A 127 -16.03 3.14 -11.29
N GLN A 128 -16.85 2.16 -11.68
CA GLN A 128 -18.13 2.38 -12.37
C GLN A 128 -19.09 3.23 -11.55
#